data_AF-A0A957WRM3-F1
#
_entry.id   AF-A0A957WRM3-F1
#
_cell.length_a   1.000
_cell.length_b   1.000
_cell.length_c   1.000
_cell.angle_alpha   90.00
_cell.angle_beta   90.00
_cell.angle_gamma   90.00
#
_symmetry.space_group_name_H-M   'P 1'
#
loop_
_entity.id
_entity.type
_entity.pdbx_description
1 polymer ?
#
loop_
_entity_poly.entity_id
_entity_poly.type
_entity_poly.pdbx_seq_one_letter_code
_entity_poly.pdbx_strand_id
1 'polypeptide(L)' 'MTGNSTKRPRGFPTPARSFVLKYREGVLARIPIGRVGSITDVAGAVIYLASPAGALVTGTILMVDGGWTVQ' A
#
# COMPACT_ATOMS: atom_id res chain seq x y z
N MET A 1 -8.62 52.65 -0.20
CA MET A 1 -7.76 52.37 0.97
C MET A 1 -8.68 51.79 2.03
N THR A 2 -8.62 50.56 2.54
CA THR A 2 -7.69 49.42 2.62
C THR A 2 -8.58 48.16 2.55
N GLY A 3 -8.23 47.01 1.96
CA GLY A 3 -6.99 46.28 2.05
C GLY A 3 -7.22 45.00 2.87
N ASN A 4 -7.10 43.84 2.21
CA ASN A 4 -6.80 42.51 2.74
C ASN A 4 -7.94 41.50 2.99
N SER A 5 -8.51 40.96 1.91
CA SER A 5 -9.07 39.59 1.91
C SER A 5 -7.91 38.60 1.78
N THR A 6 -7.48 38.04 2.90
CA THR A 6 -6.49 36.96 2.95
C THR A 6 -7.09 35.70 2.34
N LYS A 7 -6.94 35.56 1.02
CA LYS A 7 -7.16 34.28 0.32
C LYS A 7 -6.16 33.27 0.88
N ARG A 8 -6.60 32.47 1.85
CA ARG A 8 -5.85 31.28 2.26
C ARG A 8 -5.78 30.36 1.04
N PRO A 9 -4.59 29.85 0.67
CA PRO A 9 -4.50 28.85 -0.40
C PRO A 9 -5.42 27.68 -0.03
N ARG A 10 -6.22 27.22 -1.00
CA ARG A 10 -7.05 26.03 -0.84
C ARG A 10 -6.11 24.88 -0.48
N GLY A 11 -6.09 24.49 0.80
CA GLY A 11 -5.30 23.36 1.27
C GLY A 11 -5.68 22.10 0.51
N PHE A 12 -4.74 21.18 0.36
CA PHE A 12 -5.04 19.85 -0.17
C PHE A 12 -6.19 19.25 0.64
N PRO A 13 -7.30 18.84 0.01
CA PRO A 13 -8.44 18.32 0.73
C PRO A 13 -8.02 17.06 1.49
N THR A 14 -8.00 17.13 2.81
CA THR A 14 -7.77 15.97 3.67
C THR A 14 -8.90 14.98 3.44
N PRO A 15 -8.62 13.70 3.18
CA PRO A 15 -9.67 12.71 2.98
C PRO A 15 -10.60 12.66 4.20
N ALA A 16 -11.90 12.80 3.96
CA ALA A 16 -12.91 12.60 4.99
C ALA A 16 -12.86 11.14 5.50
N ARG A 17 -13.17 10.91 6.77
CA ARG A 17 -13.14 9.57 7.40
C ARG A 17 -13.88 8.49 6.60
N SER A 18 -15.01 8.84 5.99
CA SER A 18 -15.82 7.92 5.15
C SER A 18 -15.07 7.44 3.90
N PHE A 19 -14.23 8.29 3.31
CA PHE A 19 -13.39 7.92 2.17
C PHE A 19 -12.37 6.87 2.58
N VAL A 20 -11.67 7.06 3.70
CA VAL A 20 -10.62 6.15 4.18
C VAL A 20 -11.19 4.76 4.47
N LEU A 21 -12.38 4.69 5.07
CA LEU A 21 -13.06 3.43 5.36
C LEU A 21 -13.47 2.69 4.07
N LYS A 22 -14.12 3.38 3.13
CA LYS A 22 -14.50 2.79 1.83
C LYS A 22 -13.29 2.32 1.03
N TYR A 23 -12.21 3.09 1.06
CA TYR A 23 -10.96 2.71 0.41
C TYR A 23 -10.39 1.43 1.01
N ARG A 24 -10.34 1.33 2.35
CA ARG A 24 -9.87 0.13 3.05
C ARG A 24 -10.73 -1.10 2.72
N GLU A 25 -12.04 -0.95 2.66
CA GLU A 25 -12.95 -2.04 2.28
C GLU A 25 -12.67 -2.53 0.85
N GLY A 26 -12.49 -1.61 -0.09
CA GLY A 26 -12.12 -1.94 -1.48
C GLY A 26 -10.76 -2.63 -1.59
N VAL A 27 -9.80 -2.27 -0.75
CA VAL A 27 -8.51 -2.95 -0.64
C VAL A 27 -8.70 -4.38 -0.13
N LEU A 28 -9.41 -4.56 0.99
CA LEU A 28 -9.60 -5.89 1.58
C LEU A 28 -10.41 -6.84 0.67
N ALA A 29 -11.36 -6.33 -0.10
CA ALA A 29 -12.13 -7.13 -1.06
C ALA A 29 -11.27 -7.76 -2.17
N ARG A 30 -10.09 -7.20 -2.45
CA ARG A 30 -9.14 -7.68 -3.47
C ARG A 30 -8.04 -8.54 -2.89
N ILE A 31 -7.95 -8.67 -1.57
CA ILE A 31 -6.95 -9.51 -0.90
C ILE A 31 -7.66 -10.79 -0.42
N PRO A 32 -7.48 -11.94 -1.09
CA PRO A 32 -8.06 -13.20 -0.66
C PRO A 32 -7.77 -13.57 0.80
N ILE A 33 -6.57 -13.28 1.32
CA ILE A 33 -6.23 -13.54 2.72
C ILE A 33 -6.94 -12.60 3.72
N GLY A 34 -7.68 -11.60 3.24
CA GLY A 34 -8.57 -10.76 4.05
C GLY A 34 -7.88 -9.74 4.97
N ARG A 35 -6.59 -9.46 4.77
CA ARG A 35 -5.84 -8.47 5.55
C ARG A 35 -4.78 -7.75 4.73
N VAL A 36 -4.51 -6.49 5.09
CA VAL A 36 -3.37 -5.76 4.56
C VAL A 36 -2.08 -6.37 5.11
N GLY A 37 -1.06 -6.47 4.27
CA GLY A 37 0.26 -6.97 4.66
C GLY A 37 0.95 -6.07 5.70
N SER A 38 1.77 -6.68 6.53
CA SER A 38 2.68 -6.01 7.46
C SER A 38 4.13 -6.17 6.99
N ILE A 39 5.05 -5.47 7.66
CA ILE A 39 6.49 -5.56 7.38
C ILE A 39 6.99 -7.01 7.49
N THR A 40 6.44 -7.79 8.43
CA THR A 40 6.86 -9.18 8.66
C THR A 40 6.49 -10.11 7.52
N ASP A 41 5.45 -9.80 6.74
CA ASP A 41 5.04 -10.63 5.59
C ASP A 41 6.09 -10.58 4.47
N VAL A 42 6.72 -9.42 4.26
CA VAL A 42 7.73 -9.22 3.20
C VAL A 42 9.14 -9.59 3.67
N ALA A 43 9.42 -9.51 4.97
CA ALA A 43 10.73 -9.79 5.53
C ALA A 43 11.27 -11.19 5.15
N GLY A 44 10.42 -12.22 5.19
CA GLY A 44 10.80 -13.58 4.82
C GLY A 44 11.19 -13.71 3.35
N ALA A 45 10.47 -13.05 2.44
CA ALA A 45 10.78 -13.03 1.02
C ALA A 45 12.10 -12.33 0.71
N VAL A 46 12.37 -11.21 1.39
CA VAL A 46 13.65 -10.49 1.28
C VAL A 46 14.80 -11.36 1.79
N ILE A 47 14.64 -11.99 2.96
CA ILE A 47 15.65 -12.90 3.51
C ILE A 47 15.92 -14.05 2.53
N TYR A 48 14.87 -14.67 1.98
CA TYR A 48 15.01 -15.73 0.98
C TYR A 48 15.85 -15.27 -0.22
N LEU A 49 15.47 -14.16 -0.85
CA LEU A 49 16.16 -13.61 -2.04
C LEU A 49 17.60 -13.18 -1.74
N ALA A 50 17.88 -12.68 -0.52
CA ALA A 50 19.22 -12.27 -0.10
C ALA A 50 20.10 -13.45 0.37
N SER A 51 19.50 -14.61 0.64
CA SER A 51 20.21 -15.79 1.14
C SER A 51 20.77 -16.68 0.02
N PRO A 52 21.67 -17.63 0.33
CA PRO A 52 22.09 -18.66 -0.62
C PRO A 52 20.94 -19.49 -1.21
N ALA A 53 19.78 -19.57 -0.54
CA ALA A 53 18.61 -20.27 -1.07
C ALA A 53 18.01 -19.57 -2.31
N GLY A 54 18.25 -18.28 -2.48
CA GLY A 54 17.87 -17.49 -3.65
C GLY A 54 18.92 -17.43 -4.75
N ALA A 55 20.04 -18.18 -4.66
CA ALA A 55 21.21 -17.98 -5.54
C ALA A 55 20.95 -18.14 -7.05
N LEU A 56 19.91 -18.90 -7.43
CA LEU A 56 19.47 -19.03 -8.83
C LEU A 56 18.11 -18.37 -9.12
N VAL A 57 17.56 -17.63 -8.16
CA VAL A 57 16.29 -16.92 -8.33
C VAL A 57 16.57 -15.51 -8.80
N THR A 58 16.64 -15.36 -10.13
CA THR A 58 16.86 -14.08 -10.81
C THR A 58 15.90 -13.93 -11.99
N GLY A 59 15.68 -12.69 -12.44
CA GLY A 59 14.79 -12.40 -13.57
C GLY A 59 13.30 -12.68 -13.31
N THR A 60 12.89 -12.79 -12.04
CA THR A 60 11.52 -13.10 -11.64
C THR A 60 11.00 -12.13 -10.59
N ILE A 61 9.67 -12.06 -10.46
CA ILE A 61 8.97 -11.28 -9.43
C ILE A 61 8.35 -12.27 -8.44
N LEU A 62 8.79 -12.22 -7.19
CA LEU A 62 8.19 -12.99 -6.10
C LEU A 62 7.02 -12.20 -5.50
N MET A 63 5.79 -12.65 -5.72
CA MET A 63 4.59 -11.96 -5.22
C MET A 63 4.41 -12.20 -3.71
N VAL A 64 4.23 -11.12 -2.96
CA VAL A 64 3.95 -11.11 -1.52
C VAL A 64 2.83 -10.11 -1.24
N ASP A 65 1.62 -10.44 -1.66
CA ASP A 65 0.48 -9.51 -1.71
C ASP A 65 -0.84 -10.11 -1.18
N GLY A 66 -0.78 -11.32 -0.61
CA GLY A 66 -1.96 -12.00 -0.09
C GLY A 66 -2.94 -12.49 -1.16
N GLY A 67 -2.48 -12.58 -2.43
CA GLY A 67 -3.27 -13.04 -3.57
C GLY A 67 -3.95 -11.90 -4.35
N TRP A 68 -3.54 -10.65 -4.16
CA TRP A 68 -4.13 -9.50 -4.85
C TRP A 68 -3.96 -9.58 -6.37
N THR A 69 -2.78 -9.94 -6.86
CA THR A 69 -2.42 -9.82 -8.28
C THR A 69 -2.92 -10.97 -9.15
N VAL A 70 -3.28 -12.12 -8.58
CA VAL A 70 -3.63 -13.36 -9.30
C VAL A 70 -5.13 -13.69 -9.31
N GLN A 71 -6.00 -12.71 -9.04
CA GLN A 71 -7.46 -12.89 -9.09
C GLN A 71 -7.99 -13.14 -10.51
#